data_AF-A0A7J4G451-F1
#
_entry.id   AF-A0A7J4G451-F1
#
_cell.length_a   1.000
_cell.length_b   1.000
_cell.length_c   1.000
_cell.angle_alpha   90.00
_cell.angle_beta   90.00
_cell.angle_gamma   90.00
#
_symmetry.space_group_name_H-M   'P 1'
#
loop_
_entity.id
_entity.type
_entity.pdbx_description
1 polymer ?
#
loop_
_entity_poly.entity_id
_entity_poly.type
_entity_poly.pdbx_seq_one_letter_code
_entity_poly.pdbx_strand_id
1 'polypeptide(L)'
;MVKKVIEKAIKEKDIIIIDEIGKTELLSNVFKEKVNEALKSDKSVIAVLHRNYVKDFKDKGIIFKVNRENFREIREIIIGIIKRNIN
;
A
#
# COMPACT_ATOMS: atom_id res chain seq x y z
N MET A 1 4.62 12.77 13.14
CA MET A 1 3.15 12.70 12.93
C MET A 1 2.74 11.43 12.18
N VAL A 2 3.25 11.21 10.96
CA VAL A 2 2.93 10.03 10.11
C VAL A 2 3.20 8.67 10.78
N LYS A 3 4.32 8.54 11.52
CA LYS A 3 4.65 7.31 12.29
C LYS A 3 3.50 6.82 13.17
N LYS A 4 2.95 7.71 14.01
CA LYS A 4 1.86 7.38 14.94
C LYS A 4 0.58 6.99 14.21
N VAL A 5 0.35 7.54 13.02
CA VAL A 5 -0.83 7.25 12.20
C VAL A 5 -0.74 5.84 11.62
N ILE A 6 0.42 5.47 11.04
CA ILE A 6 0.62 4.11 10.52
C ILE A 6 0.57 3.08 11.65
N GLU A 7 1.23 3.35 12.78
CA GLU A 7 1.17 2.47 13.96
C GLU A 7 -0.26 2.26 14.47
N LYS A 8 -1.07 3.32 14.51
CA LYS A 8 -2.49 3.23 14.89
C LYS A 8 -3.30 2.45 13.85
N ALA A 9 -3.04 2.67 12.57
CA ALA A 9 -3.73 1.96 11.49
C ALA A 9 -3.46 0.45 11.54
N ILE A 10 -2.20 0.04 11.76
CA ILE A 10 -1.83 -1.38 11.94
C ILE A 10 -2.60 -2.01 13.10
N LYS A 11 -2.82 -1.29 14.20
CA LYS A 11 -3.50 -1.82 15.39
C LYS A 11 -5.03 -1.86 15.27
N GLU A 12 -5.63 -0.87 14.61
CA GLU A 12 -7.06 -0.60 14.73
C GLU A 12 -7.85 -0.70 13.42
N LYS A 13 -7.19 -0.91 12.28
CA LYS A 13 -7.84 -0.89 10.96
C LYS A 13 -7.60 -2.18 10.19
N ASP A 14 -8.62 -2.59 9.44
CA ASP A 14 -8.57 -3.78 8.58
C ASP A 14 -7.83 -3.49 7.25
N ILE A 15 -7.94 -2.24 6.78
CA ILE A 15 -7.29 -1.75 5.57
C ILE A 15 -6.47 -0.50 5.87
N ILE A 16 -5.25 -0.45 5.32
CA ILE A 16 -4.36 0.71 5.33
C ILE A 16 -4.25 1.24 3.91
N ILE A 17 -4.57 2.52 3.69
CA ILE A 17 -4.44 3.19 2.40
C ILE A 17 -3.28 4.19 2.49
N ILE A 18 -2.35 4.10 1.53
CA ILE A 18 -1.18 4.98 1.42
C ILE A 18 -1.22 5.67 0.05
N ASP A 19 -1.47 6.97 0.04
CA ASP A 19 -1.67 7.72 -1.21
C ASP A 19 -0.41 7.80 -2.08
N GLU A 20 0.80 7.76 -1.50
CA GLU A 20 2.04 7.60 -2.26
C GLU A 20 3.14 6.92 -1.44
N ILE A 21 3.87 6.02 -2.11
CA ILE A 21 5.18 5.52 -1.70
C ILE A 21 6.16 6.00 -2.77
N GLY A 22 6.71 7.20 -2.55
CA GLY A 22 7.56 7.92 -3.47
C GLY A 22 8.93 8.28 -2.89
N LYS A 23 9.68 9.08 -3.67
CA LYS A 23 11.06 9.47 -3.31
C LYS A 23 11.11 10.26 -2.00
N THR A 24 10.14 11.13 -1.78
CA THR A 24 10.06 12.01 -0.61
C THR A 24 9.74 11.25 0.67
N GLU A 25 8.78 10.30 0.65
CA GLU A 25 8.52 9.52 1.86
C GLU A 25 9.64 8.50 2.15
N LEU A 26 10.29 7.96 1.10
CA LEU A 26 11.40 7.02 1.26
C LEU A 26 12.72 7.69 1.68
N LEU A 27 12.85 9.02 1.67
CA LEU A 27 14.02 9.71 2.26
C LEU A 27 14.01 9.65 3.80
N SER A 28 12.85 9.39 4.40
CA SER A 28 12.74 9.15 5.84
C SER A 28 12.89 7.66 6.15
N ASN A 29 13.99 7.28 6.80
CA ASN A 29 14.19 5.89 7.29
C ASN A 29 13.03 5.43 8.18
N VAL A 30 12.48 6.34 8.99
CA VAL A 30 11.34 6.05 9.86
C VAL A 30 10.08 5.71 9.05
N PHE A 31 9.82 6.40 7.94
CA PHE A 31 8.66 6.09 7.10
C PHE A 31 8.84 4.74 6.39
N LYS A 32 10.03 4.48 5.83
CA LYS A 32 10.39 3.19 5.24
C LYS A 32 10.11 2.03 6.20
N GLU A 33 10.56 2.15 7.44
CA GLU A 33 10.34 1.14 8.48
C GLU A 33 8.85 0.91 8.71
N LYS A 34 8.06 1.98 8.87
CA LYS A 34 6.61 1.86 9.11
C LYS A 34 5.81 1.31 7.94
N VAL A 35 6.16 1.67 6.71
CA VAL A 35 5.58 1.04 5.52
C VAL A 35 5.93 -0.45 5.49
N ASN A 36 7.17 -0.81 5.81
CA ASN A 36 7.58 -2.21 5.85
C ASN A 36 6.90 -3.00 6.97
N GLU A 37 6.67 -2.40 8.14
CA GLU A 37 5.86 -2.98 9.22
C GLU A 37 4.41 -3.19 8.75
N ALA A 38 3.79 -2.20 8.11
CA ALA A 38 2.43 -2.32 7.57
C ALA A 38 2.33 -3.45 6.54
N LEU A 39 3.28 -3.53 5.60
CA LEU A 39 3.31 -4.58 4.58
C LEU A 39 3.59 -5.99 5.12
N LYS A 40 4.18 -6.10 6.32
CA LYS A 40 4.42 -7.38 7.01
C LYS A 40 3.32 -7.74 8.01
N SER A 41 2.37 -6.86 8.25
CA SER A 41 1.25 -7.11 9.16
C SER A 41 0.22 -8.06 8.52
N ASP A 42 -0.76 -8.45 9.31
CA ASP A 42 -1.96 -9.16 8.86
C ASP A 42 -2.96 -8.25 8.10
N LYS A 43 -2.67 -6.95 7.99
CA LYS A 43 -3.59 -5.97 7.41
C LYS A 43 -3.46 -5.88 5.89
N SER A 44 -4.59 -5.63 5.23
CA SER A 44 -4.58 -5.34 3.80
C SER A 44 -4.03 -3.93 3.57
N VAL A 45 -3.01 -3.81 2.71
CA VAL A 45 -2.41 -2.51 2.35
C VAL A 45 -2.67 -2.20 0.88
N ILE A 46 -3.17 -0.99 0.62
CA ILE A 46 -3.36 -0.45 -0.73
C ILE A 46 -2.51 0.80 -0.83
N ALA A 47 -1.61 0.84 -1.81
CA ALA A 47 -0.70 1.97 -1.96
C ALA A 47 -0.51 2.37 -3.43
N VAL A 48 -0.33 3.66 -3.68
CA VAL A 48 0.23 4.12 -4.96
C VAL A 48 1.74 4.03 -4.87
N LEU A 49 2.35 3.30 -5.80
CA LEU A 49 3.79 3.11 -5.84
C LEU A 49 4.39 3.91 -6.99
N HIS A 50 5.36 4.77 -6.68
CA HIS A 50 6.10 5.46 -7.73
C HIS A 50 6.92 4.45 -8.56
N ARG A 51 6.82 4.54 -9.90
CA ARG A 51 7.36 3.56 -10.87
C ARG A 51 8.82 3.15 -10.67
N ASN A 52 9.66 4.04 -10.14
CA ASN A 52 11.08 3.76 -9.89
C ASN A 52 11.30 2.69 -8.80
N TYR A 53 10.30 2.45 -7.94
CA TYR A 53 10.38 1.52 -6.82
C TYR A 53 9.69 0.18 -7.10
N VAL A 54 9.14 -0.06 -8.30
CA VAL A 54 8.46 -1.32 -8.64
C VAL A 54 9.35 -2.53 -8.34
N LYS A 55 10.66 -2.44 -8.63
CA LYS A 55 11.61 -3.53 -8.37
C LYS A 55 11.74 -3.86 -6.88
N ASP A 56 11.65 -2.88 -5.99
CA ASP A 56 11.85 -3.04 -4.55
C ASP A 56 10.60 -3.63 -3.85
N PHE A 57 9.45 -3.57 -4.52
CA PHE A 57 8.15 -4.01 -3.99
C PHE A 57 7.56 -5.20 -4.74
N LYS A 58 8.23 -5.70 -5.79
CA LYS A 58 7.73 -6.80 -6.64
C LYS A 58 7.36 -8.06 -5.84
N ASP A 59 8.06 -8.32 -4.74
CA ASP A 59 7.87 -9.50 -3.88
C ASP A 59 7.02 -9.18 -2.63
N LYS A 60 6.48 -7.96 -2.52
CA LYS A 60 5.73 -7.47 -1.35
C LYS A 60 4.21 -7.43 -1.56
N GLY A 61 3.72 -7.80 -2.74
CA GLY A 61 2.31 -7.80 -3.05
C GLY A 61 2.01 -7.80 -4.54
N ILE A 62 0.75 -7.54 -4.88
CA ILE A 62 0.27 -7.47 -6.26
C ILE A 62 0.46 -6.03 -6.76
N ILE A 63 1.20 -5.87 -7.87
CA ILE A 63 1.44 -4.56 -8.48
C ILE A 63 0.60 -4.42 -9.75
N PHE A 64 -0.26 -3.40 -9.77
CA PHE A 64 -1.04 -3.02 -10.95
C PHE A 64 -0.42 -1.81 -11.64
N LYS A 65 -0.11 -1.92 -12.93
CA LYS A 65 0.24 -0.76 -13.75
C LYS A 65 -1.03 -0.11 -14.28
N VAL A 66 -1.39 1.03 -13.70
CA VAL A 66 -2.63 1.74 -14.03
C VAL A 66 -2.40 2.77 -15.14
N ASN A 67 -3.33 2.86 -16.09
CA ASN A 67 -3.43 3.88 -17.13
C ASN A 67 -4.90 4.29 -17.31
N ARG A 68 -5.19 5.21 -18.24
CA ARG A 68 -6.55 5.73 -18.45
C ARG A 68 -7.54 4.68 -18.98
N GLU A 69 -7.05 3.67 -19.68
CA GLU A 69 -7.86 2.64 -20.32
C GLU A 69 -8.26 1.54 -19.33
N ASN A 70 -7.35 1.18 -18.41
CA ASN A 70 -7.53 0.05 -17.49
C ASN A 70 -7.91 0.46 -16.06
N PHE A 71 -7.97 1.75 -15.72
CA PHE A 71 -8.28 2.22 -14.37
C PHE A 71 -9.59 1.64 -13.81
N ARG A 72 -10.65 1.61 -14.62
CA ARG A 72 -11.96 1.10 -14.17
C ARG A 72 -11.90 -0.40 -13.87
N GLU A 73 -11.26 -1.16 -14.75
CA GLU A 73 -11.10 -2.61 -14.58
C GLU A 73 -10.27 -2.93 -13.33
N ILE A 74 -9.12 -2.29 -13.16
CA ILE A 74 -8.24 -2.48 -12.00
C ILE A 74 -8.96 -2.11 -10.70
N ARG A 75 -9.78 -1.06 -10.70
CA ARG A 75 -10.60 -0.68 -9.54
C ARG A 75 -11.53 -1.83 -9.12
N GLU A 76 -12.25 -2.44 -10.06
CA GLU A 76 -13.14 -3.57 -9.76
C GLU A 76 -12.37 -4.78 -9.24
N ILE A 77 -11.19 -5.07 -9.81
CA ILE A 77 -10.30 -6.13 -9.33
C ILE A 77 -9.88 -5.88 -7.88
N ILE A 78 -9.44 -4.67 -7.55
CA ILE A 78 -9.02 -4.30 -6.18
C ILE A 78 -10.20 -4.45 -5.21
N ILE A 79 -11.39 -3.95 -5.57
CA ILE A 79 -12.60 -4.11 -4.73
C ILE A 79 -12.92 -5.59 -4.51
N GLY A 80 -12.81 -6.42 -5.54
CA GLY A 80 -13.01 -7.85 -5.45
C GLY A 80 -12.00 -8.55 -4.54
N ILE A 81 -10.73 -8.13 -4.54
CA ILE A 81 -9.70 -8.64 -3.63
C ILE A 81 -10.04 -8.26 -2.18
N ILE A 82 -10.36 -6.99 -1.92
CA ILE A 82 -10.67 -6.50 -0.57
C ILE A 82 -11.86 -7.26 0.02
N LYS A 83 -12.96 -7.41 -0.74
CA LYS A 83 -14.17 -8.10 -0.28
C LYS A 83 -13.93 -9.57 0.10
N ARG A 84 -12.93 -10.22 -0.48
CA ARG A 84 -12.55 -11.61 -0.13
C ARG A 84 -11.71 -11.70 1.15
N ASN A 85 -11.02 -10.61 1.50
CA ASN A 85 -10.10 -10.56 2.64
C ASN A 85 -10.74 -9.97 3.90
N ILE A 86 -11.94 -9.40 3.80
CA ILE A 86 -12.72 -8.89 4.93
C ILE A 86 -13.93 -9.81 5.10
N ASN A 87 -13.80 -10.76 6.02
CA ASN A 87 -14.90 -11.53 6.59
C ASN A 87 -15.27 -10.95 7.95
#